data_AF-A0A828QT46-F1
#
_entry.id   AF-A0A828QT46-F1
#
_cell.length_a   1.000
_cell.length_b   1.000
_cell.length_c   1.000
_cell.angle_alpha   90.00
_cell.angle_beta   90.00
_cell.angle_gamma   90.00
#
_symmetry.space_group_name_H-M   'P 1'
#
loop_
_entity.id
_entity.type
_entity.pdbx_description
1 polymer ?
#
loop_
_entity_poly.entity_id
_entity_poly.type
_entity_poly.pdbx_seq_one_letter_code
_entity_poly.pdbx_strand_id
1 'polypeptide(L)'
;MLVLIFFLILAFVFWNKSKMDLEKEFIYEYSSYIMGLSAVLIYVYLYTNEEELKTSVYYLFLIPCFLILLYFIKQKIKAKPLNIEANQQRYFDEVNALMIKEFYQTRKDIKKDRVEVYVNKESKKLIKNNKIVPEFFLLYRSLEPTKISNINELKQYTIFAIIFKKLEEFIKLKEVKIDYEKELESNHYYAEFFLMELWEKYTPQFNISVANLDILASSEKEREFLGALDLIHLNCVKRKGAVFYYKYLEFKDRIKEYLKGVVDENPINEAGFDEAYAKENDSAKTIYKG
;
A
#
# COMPACT_ATOMS: atom_id res chain seq x y z
N MET A 1 -4.85 -24.41 -56.36
CA MET A 1 -4.55 -25.39 -55.27
C MET A 1 -3.37 -25.00 -54.38
N LEU A 2 -2.16 -24.74 -54.91
CA LEU A 2 -0.96 -24.49 -54.08
C LEU A 2 -1.13 -23.33 -53.08
N VAL A 3 -1.78 -22.24 -53.48
CA VAL A 3 -2.04 -21.08 -52.62
C VAL A 3 -3.01 -21.43 -51.47
N LEU A 4 -4.05 -22.21 -51.75
CA LEU A 4 -4.97 -22.71 -50.70
C LEU A 4 -4.22 -23.54 -49.66
N ILE A 5 -3.39 -24.49 -50.13
CA ILE A 5 -2.59 -25.36 -49.27
C ILE A 5 -1.69 -24.52 -48.36
N PHE A 6 -1.07 -23.47 -48.89
CA PHE A 6 -0.23 -22.55 -48.11
C PHE A 6 -1.01 -21.85 -46.99
N PHE A 7 -2.21 -21.30 -47.26
CA PHE A 7 -3.04 -20.66 -46.23
C PHE A 7 -3.57 -21.64 -45.19
N LEU A 8 -3.89 -22.89 -45.59
CA LEU A 8 -4.28 -23.94 -44.65
C LEU A 8 -3.10 -24.37 -43.74
N ILE A 9 -1.89 -24.46 -44.29
CA ILE A 9 -0.68 -24.71 -43.48
C ILE A 9 -0.45 -23.56 -42.50
N LEU A 10 -0.59 -22.30 -42.93
CA LEU A 10 -0.47 -21.17 -42.02
C LEU A 10 -1.55 -21.19 -40.93
N ALA A 11 -2.79 -21.59 -41.25
CA ALA A 11 -3.87 -21.69 -40.26
C ALA A 11 -3.52 -22.75 -39.22
N PHE A 12 -3.02 -23.91 -39.66
CA PHE A 12 -2.54 -24.96 -38.77
C PHE A 12 -1.35 -24.51 -37.88
N VAL A 13 -0.42 -23.71 -38.42
CA VAL A 13 0.68 -23.14 -37.62
C VAL A 13 0.16 -22.18 -36.55
N PHE A 14 -0.82 -21.32 -36.88
CA PHE A 14 -1.45 -20.44 -35.89
C PHE A 14 -2.25 -21.22 -34.84
N TRP A 15 -2.96 -22.27 -35.23
CA TRP A 15 -3.61 -23.18 -34.30
C TRP A 15 -2.63 -23.83 -33.32
N ASN A 16 -1.50 -24.36 -33.81
CA ASN A 16 -0.51 -24.95 -32.91
C ASN A 16 0.10 -23.91 -31.97
N LYS A 17 0.29 -22.67 -32.44
CA LYS A 17 0.73 -21.57 -31.58
C LYS A 17 -0.31 -21.19 -30.52
N SER A 18 -1.61 -21.28 -30.81
CA SER A 18 -2.64 -20.97 -29.80
C SER A 18 -2.55 -21.89 -28.59
N LYS A 19 -2.22 -23.18 -28.81
CA LYS A 19 -2.02 -24.16 -27.73
C LYS A 19 -0.75 -23.98 -26.92
N MET A 20 0.22 -23.21 -27.42
CA MET A 20 1.52 -23.01 -26.78
C MET A 20 1.67 -21.65 -26.09
N ASP A 21 0.97 -20.61 -26.55
CA ASP A 21 1.01 -19.26 -25.97
C ASP A 21 -0.35 -18.93 -25.32
N LEU A 22 -0.53 -19.37 -24.06
CA LEU A 22 -1.78 -19.22 -23.28
C LEU A 22 -2.23 -17.75 -23.15
N GLU A 23 -1.28 -16.79 -23.10
CA GLU A 23 -1.62 -15.37 -23.01
C GLU A 23 -2.30 -14.83 -24.27
N LYS A 24 -2.07 -15.49 -25.42
CA LYS A 24 -2.57 -15.08 -26.74
C LYS A 24 -3.37 -16.18 -27.42
N GLU A 25 -3.78 -17.21 -26.68
CA GLU A 25 -4.50 -18.38 -27.18
C GLU A 25 -5.70 -17.95 -28.02
N PHE A 26 -6.54 -17.08 -27.46
CA PHE A 26 -7.72 -16.53 -28.14
C PHE A 26 -7.38 -15.80 -29.45
N ILE A 27 -6.25 -15.07 -29.51
CA ILE A 27 -5.85 -14.34 -30.73
C ILE A 27 -5.49 -15.33 -31.83
N TYR A 28 -4.64 -16.30 -31.51
CA TYR A 28 -4.13 -17.26 -32.47
C TYR A 28 -5.22 -18.24 -32.93
N GLU A 29 -6.12 -18.62 -32.03
CA GLU A 29 -7.23 -19.53 -32.33
C GLU A 29 -8.24 -18.88 -33.30
N TYR A 30 -8.75 -17.68 -32.98
CA TYR A 30 -9.70 -16.99 -33.86
C TYR A 30 -9.06 -16.58 -35.20
N SER A 31 -7.78 -16.21 -35.19
CA SER A 31 -7.04 -15.90 -36.43
C SER A 31 -6.88 -17.14 -37.32
N SER A 32 -6.62 -18.31 -36.72
CA SER A 32 -6.59 -19.58 -37.43
C SER A 32 -7.94 -19.93 -38.05
N TYR A 33 -9.04 -19.83 -37.30
CA TYR A 33 -10.39 -20.09 -37.82
C TYR A 33 -10.75 -19.15 -38.97
N ILE A 34 -10.56 -17.83 -38.80
CA ILE A 34 -10.90 -16.83 -39.82
C ILE A 34 -10.09 -17.08 -41.10
N MET A 35 -8.79 -17.37 -40.97
CA MET A 35 -7.92 -17.59 -42.12
C MET A 35 -8.24 -18.91 -42.85
N GLY A 36 -8.49 -19.99 -42.11
CA GLY A 36 -8.87 -21.27 -42.70
C GLY A 36 -10.22 -21.21 -43.42
N LEU A 37 -11.23 -20.60 -42.79
CA LEU A 37 -12.59 -20.52 -43.31
C LEU A 37 -12.66 -19.58 -44.53
N SER A 38 -11.98 -18.43 -44.48
CA SER A 38 -11.89 -17.52 -45.63
C SER A 38 -11.15 -18.13 -46.83
N ALA A 39 -10.08 -18.88 -46.58
CA ALA A 39 -9.35 -19.56 -47.66
C ALA A 39 -10.21 -20.62 -48.36
N VAL A 40 -10.98 -21.40 -47.60
CA VAL A 40 -11.89 -22.41 -48.16
C VAL A 40 -13.05 -21.76 -48.93
N LEU A 41 -13.69 -20.71 -48.39
CA LEU A 41 -14.79 -20.02 -49.07
C LEU A 41 -14.36 -19.38 -50.40
N ILE A 42 -13.18 -18.76 -50.44
CA ILE A 42 -12.64 -18.18 -51.69
C ILE A 42 -12.34 -19.28 -52.70
N TYR A 43 -11.78 -20.41 -52.26
CA TYR A 43 -11.55 -21.54 -53.14
C TYR A 43 -12.84 -22.08 -53.76
N VAL A 44 -13.88 -22.28 -52.95
CA VAL A 44 -15.19 -22.76 -53.43
C VAL A 44 -15.83 -21.77 -54.41
N TYR A 45 -15.80 -20.47 -54.09
CA TYR A 45 -16.33 -19.43 -54.97
C TYR A 45 -15.62 -19.39 -56.34
N LEU A 46 -14.28 -19.49 -56.34
CA LEU A 46 -13.49 -19.45 -57.58
C LEU A 46 -13.60 -20.74 -58.39
N TYR A 47 -13.72 -21.90 -57.73
CA TYR A 47 -13.95 -23.19 -58.39
C TYR A 47 -15.32 -23.23 -59.09
N THR A 48 -16.33 -22.55 -58.53
CA THR A 48 -17.69 -22.52 -59.09
C THR A 48 -17.82 -21.57 -60.29
N ASN A 49 -16.96 -20.56 -60.40
CA ASN A 49 -17.02 -19.53 -61.45
C ASN A 49 -16.03 -19.76 -62.61
N GLU A 50 -15.32 -20.90 -62.66
CA GLU A 50 -14.31 -21.26 -63.69
C GLU A 50 -13.21 -20.18 -63.94
N GLU A 51 -12.95 -19.31 -62.96
CA GLU A 51 -11.95 -18.24 -63.08
C GLU A 51 -10.56 -18.69 -62.56
N GLU A 52 -9.87 -19.58 -63.29
CA GLU A 52 -8.57 -20.10 -62.84
C GLU A 52 -7.49 -19.02 -62.68
N LEU A 53 -7.48 -17.99 -63.54
CA LEU A 53 -6.41 -16.99 -63.65
C LEU A 53 -6.49 -15.82 -62.64
N LYS A 54 -7.63 -15.60 -61.98
CA LYS A 54 -7.77 -14.50 -60.98
C LYS A 54 -7.54 -14.96 -59.54
N THR A 55 -7.33 -16.25 -59.32
CA THR A 55 -7.21 -16.86 -57.98
C THR A 55 -6.16 -16.18 -57.10
N SER A 56 -4.98 -15.88 -57.62
CA SER A 56 -3.86 -15.28 -56.87
C SER A 56 -4.13 -13.87 -56.34
N VAL A 57 -4.93 -13.06 -57.05
CA VAL A 57 -5.22 -11.66 -56.67
C VAL A 57 -6.13 -11.59 -55.43
N TYR A 58 -7.14 -12.47 -55.36
CA TYR A 58 -8.05 -12.54 -54.21
C TYR A 58 -7.35 -12.98 -52.92
N TYR A 59 -6.41 -13.93 -53.01
CA TYR A 59 -5.61 -14.34 -51.85
C TYR A 59 -4.60 -13.27 -51.41
N LEU A 60 -4.05 -12.48 -52.36
CA LEU A 60 -3.18 -11.34 -52.04
C LEU A 60 -3.95 -10.24 -51.28
N PHE A 61 -5.23 -10.03 -51.57
CA PHE A 61 -6.08 -9.08 -50.85
C PHE A 61 -6.39 -9.50 -49.41
N LEU A 62 -6.38 -10.80 -49.10
CA LEU A 62 -6.60 -11.28 -47.73
C LEU A 62 -5.47 -10.93 -46.76
N ILE A 63 -4.22 -10.84 -47.26
CA ILE A 63 -3.05 -10.54 -46.42
C ILE A 63 -3.20 -9.19 -45.69
N PRO A 64 -3.49 -8.06 -46.35
CA PRO A 64 -3.69 -6.79 -45.66
C PRO A 64 -4.93 -6.80 -44.76
N CYS A 65 -6.03 -7.45 -45.14
CA CYS A 65 -7.21 -7.59 -44.27
C CYS A 65 -6.88 -8.32 -42.96
N PHE A 66 -6.07 -9.39 -43.05
CA PHE A 66 -5.64 -10.16 -41.88
C PHE A 66 -4.71 -9.35 -40.97
N LEU A 67 -3.77 -8.60 -41.53
CA LEU A 67 -2.89 -7.72 -40.76
C LEU A 67 -3.67 -6.61 -40.03
N ILE A 68 -4.68 -6.02 -40.68
CA ILE A 68 -5.57 -5.02 -40.07
C ILE A 68 -6.39 -5.64 -38.93
N LEU A 69 -6.92 -6.84 -39.12
CA LEU A 69 -7.71 -7.55 -38.10
C LEU A 69 -6.85 -7.86 -36.86
N LEU A 70 -5.62 -8.35 -37.06
CA LEU A 70 -4.66 -8.55 -35.97
C LEU A 70 -4.33 -7.27 -35.21
N TYR A 71 -4.20 -6.14 -35.92
CA TYR A 71 -3.96 -4.84 -35.30
C TYR A 71 -5.13 -4.40 -34.39
N PHE A 72 -6.38 -4.55 -34.85
CA PHE A 72 -7.55 -4.24 -34.04
C PHE A 72 -7.71 -5.16 -32.83
N ILE A 73 -7.44 -6.46 -32.98
CA ILE A 73 -7.46 -7.43 -31.89
C ILE A 73 -6.41 -7.05 -30.84
N LYS A 74 -5.19 -6.73 -31.26
CA LYS A 74 -4.10 -6.29 -30.36
C LYS A 74 -4.48 -5.02 -29.59
N GLN A 75 -5.20 -4.08 -30.19
CA GLN A 75 -5.63 -2.87 -29.47
C GLN A 75 -6.70 -3.16 -28.42
N LYS A 76 -7.67 -4.04 -28.71
CA LYS A 76 -8.75 -4.35 -27.75
C LYS A 76 -8.33 -5.27 -26.60
N ILE A 77 -7.25 -6.03 -26.77
CA ILE A 77 -6.74 -6.98 -25.75
C ILE A 77 -5.69 -6.35 -24.84
N LYS A 78 -5.26 -5.10 -25.07
CA LYS A 78 -4.43 -4.39 -24.08
C LYS A 78 -5.17 -4.42 -22.74
N ALA A 79 -4.62 -5.17 -21.79
CA ALA A 79 -5.19 -5.32 -20.47
C ALA A 79 -5.49 -3.92 -19.93
N LYS A 80 -6.72 -3.72 -19.44
CA LYS A 80 -7.03 -2.48 -18.72
C LYS A 80 -5.98 -2.35 -17.60
N PRO A 81 -5.33 -1.20 -17.46
CA PRO A 81 -4.39 -1.02 -16.36
C PRO A 81 -5.11 -1.36 -15.06
N LEU A 82 -4.52 -2.25 -14.27
CA LEU A 82 -5.05 -2.59 -12.95
C LEU A 82 -4.89 -1.33 -12.10
N ASN A 83 -5.95 -0.52 -12.01
CA ASN A 83 -6.00 0.60 -11.08
C ASN A 83 -6.19 0.00 -9.68
N ILE A 84 -5.08 -0.23 -8.99
CA ILE A 84 -5.11 -0.54 -7.57
C ILE A 84 -5.52 0.73 -6.84
N GLU A 85 -6.80 0.87 -6.55
CA GLU A 85 -7.28 1.83 -5.56
C GLU A 85 -6.96 1.26 -4.19
N ALA A 86 -5.76 1.59 -3.68
CA ALA A 86 -5.44 1.34 -2.28
C ALA A 86 -6.47 2.08 -1.42
N ASN A 87 -7.05 1.40 -0.43
CA ASN A 87 -8.02 2.03 0.48
C ASN A 87 -7.32 3.14 1.27
N GLN A 88 -7.39 4.38 0.78
CA GLN A 88 -6.69 5.54 1.35
C GLN A 88 -7.32 6.02 2.67
N GLN A 89 -8.45 5.45 3.09
CA GLN A 89 -9.23 5.88 4.26
C GLN A 89 -8.48 5.75 5.60
N ARG A 90 -7.33 5.07 5.63
CA ARG A 90 -6.50 4.93 6.84
C ARG A 90 -5.33 5.93 6.92
N TYR A 91 -5.18 6.78 5.92
CA TYR A 91 -4.16 7.81 5.89
C TYR A 91 -4.75 9.17 6.29
N PHE A 92 -3.92 10.00 6.90
CA PHE A 92 -4.22 11.42 7.06
C PHE A 92 -4.30 12.10 5.69
N ASP A 93 -5.41 12.81 5.43
CA ASP A 93 -5.71 13.46 4.16
C ASP A 93 -4.68 14.54 3.79
N GLU A 94 -3.98 15.07 4.79
CA GLU A 94 -2.95 16.09 4.64
C GLU A 94 -1.69 15.55 3.91
N VAL A 95 -1.53 14.24 3.75
CA VAL A 95 -0.39 13.61 3.07
C VAL A 95 -0.83 12.90 1.80
N ASN A 96 -0.42 13.43 0.65
CA ASN A 96 -0.76 12.86 -0.66
C ASN A 96 0.22 11.75 -1.11
N ALA A 97 -0.21 10.93 -2.06
CA ALA A 97 0.60 9.82 -2.59
C ALA A 97 1.89 10.28 -3.27
N LEU A 98 1.92 11.48 -3.85
CA LEU A 98 3.09 12.06 -4.49
C LEU A 98 4.19 12.37 -3.47
N MET A 99 3.83 13.02 -2.36
CA MET A 99 4.71 13.34 -1.25
C MET A 99 5.33 12.07 -0.64
N ILE A 100 4.52 11.02 -0.46
CA ILE A 100 5.02 9.71 -0.01
C ILE A 100 6.04 9.16 -1.01
N LYS A 101 5.72 9.20 -2.30
CA LYS A 101 6.62 8.69 -3.35
C LYS A 101 7.96 9.42 -3.35
N GLU A 102 7.94 10.74 -3.29
CA GLU A 102 9.13 11.59 -3.28
C GLU A 102 9.97 11.38 -2.03
N PHE A 103 9.36 11.37 -0.85
CA PHE A 103 10.06 11.19 0.43
C PHE A 103 10.82 9.85 0.49
N TYR A 104 10.22 8.78 -0.03
CA TYR A 104 10.82 7.44 -0.04
C TYR A 104 11.64 7.13 -1.30
N GLN A 105 11.73 8.05 -2.27
CA GLN A 105 12.44 7.82 -3.52
C GLN A 105 13.93 7.54 -3.27
N THR A 106 14.53 8.24 -2.31
CA THR A 106 15.96 8.09 -1.94
C THR A 106 16.31 6.73 -1.36
N ARG A 107 15.30 5.97 -0.88
CA ARG A 107 15.50 4.63 -0.29
C ARG A 107 15.34 3.51 -1.31
N LYS A 108 14.98 3.86 -2.55
CA LYS A 108 14.71 2.93 -3.65
C LYS A 108 15.84 3.02 -4.67
N ASP A 109 16.36 1.87 -5.06
CA ASP A 109 17.24 1.74 -6.21
C ASP A 109 16.47 1.03 -7.33
N ILE A 110 16.23 1.75 -8.42
CA ILE A 110 15.42 1.29 -9.54
C ILE A 110 16.35 0.68 -10.58
N LYS A 111 16.39 -0.65 -10.63
CA LYS A 111 17.13 -1.43 -11.63
C LYS A 111 16.21 -1.79 -12.80
N LYS A 112 16.79 -2.28 -13.89
CA LYS A 112 16.08 -2.58 -15.14
C LYS A 112 14.95 -3.60 -14.96
N ASP A 113 15.12 -4.55 -14.05
CA ASP A 113 14.25 -5.69 -13.80
C ASP A 113 13.53 -5.65 -12.45
N ARG A 114 13.94 -4.77 -11.52
CA ARG A 114 13.41 -4.74 -10.15
C ARG A 114 13.65 -3.41 -9.44
N VAL A 115 12.92 -3.20 -8.35
CA VAL A 115 13.14 -2.10 -7.40
C VAL A 115 13.69 -2.68 -6.10
N GLU A 116 14.89 -2.28 -5.71
CA GLU A 116 15.49 -2.66 -4.44
C GLU A 116 15.21 -1.57 -3.39
N VAL A 117 14.88 -1.98 -2.16
CA VAL A 117 14.60 -1.07 -1.05
C VAL A 117 15.55 -1.37 0.10
N TYR A 118 16.36 -0.40 0.48
CA TYR A 118 17.30 -0.55 1.60
C TYR A 118 16.58 -0.27 2.91
N VAL A 119 16.31 -1.32 3.70
CA VAL A 119 15.70 -1.21 5.03
C VAL A 119 16.68 -1.70 6.08
N ASN A 120 17.24 -0.78 6.86
CA ASN A 120 18.00 -1.14 8.06
C ASN A 120 17.03 -1.52 9.18
N LYS A 121 16.83 -2.82 9.43
CA LYS A 121 15.96 -3.31 10.51
C LYS A 121 16.51 -3.00 11.89
N GLU A 122 17.84 -3.02 12.05
CA GLU A 122 18.51 -2.76 13.32
C GLU A 122 18.38 -1.30 13.76
N SER A 123 18.18 -0.35 12.85
CA SER A 123 18.00 1.05 13.24
C SER A 123 16.71 1.30 14.02
N LYS A 124 15.71 0.41 13.89
CA LYS A 124 14.40 0.52 14.55
C LYS A 124 14.36 -0.04 15.97
N LYS A 125 15.35 -0.85 16.37
CA LYS A 125 15.36 -1.52 17.67
C LYS A 125 15.89 -0.59 18.77
N LEU A 126 15.15 -0.48 19.87
CA LEU A 126 15.56 0.24 21.07
C LEU A 126 16.64 -0.54 21.85
N ILE A 127 16.53 -1.87 21.88
CA ILE A 127 17.46 -2.76 22.58
C ILE A 127 18.33 -3.50 21.56
N LYS A 128 19.65 -3.41 21.75
CA LYS A 128 20.66 -4.12 20.95
C LYS A 128 21.62 -4.82 21.90
N ASN A 129 21.86 -6.12 21.69
CA ASN A 129 22.75 -6.92 22.55
C ASN A 129 22.44 -6.75 24.05
N ASN A 130 21.15 -6.84 24.42
CA ASN A 130 20.63 -6.62 25.78
C ASN A 130 20.93 -5.25 26.41
N LYS A 131 21.26 -4.24 25.59
CA LYS A 131 21.50 -2.87 26.04
C LYS A 131 20.57 -1.90 25.31
N ILE A 132 20.04 -0.93 26.04
CA ILE A 132 19.30 0.18 25.45
C ILE A 132 20.28 1.04 24.64
N VAL A 133 19.87 1.46 23.44
CA VAL A 133 20.71 2.31 22.58
C VAL A 133 21.02 3.64 23.28
N PRO A 134 22.29 4.11 23.30
CA PRO A 134 22.68 5.33 24.02
C PRO A 134 21.88 6.58 23.64
N GLU A 135 21.45 6.67 22.37
CA GLU A 135 20.65 7.79 21.86
C GLU A 135 19.35 8.00 22.65
N PHE A 136 18.74 6.93 23.18
CA PHE A 136 17.56 7.04 24.04
C PHE A 136 17.82 7.97 25.22
N PHE A 137 18.96 7.79 25.92
CA PHE A 137 19.29 8.60 27.09
C PHE A 137 19.66 10.04 26.73
N LEU A 138 20.30 10.23 25.56
CA LEU A 138 20.61 11.57 25.05
C LEU A 138 19.32 12.35 24.78
N LEU A 139 18.39 11.72 24.06
CA LEU A 139 17.09 12.30 23.72
C LEU A 139 16.20 12.49 24.93
N TYR A 140 16.19 11.54 25.87
CA TYR A 140 15.44 11.66 27.12
C TYR A 140 15.86 12.91 27.92
N ARG A 141 17.15 13.24 27.91
CA ARG A 141 17.67 14.44 28.58
C ARG A 141 17.34 15.74 27.82
N SER A 142 17.29 15.71 26.49
CA SER A 142 17.16 16.93 25.67
C SER A 142 15.74 17.27 25.25
N LEU A 143 14.86 16.28 25.10
CA LEU A 143 13.51 16.48 24.58
C LEU A 143 12.53 16.77 25.71
N GLU A 144 12.08 18.01 25.81
CA GLU A 144 11.01 18.40 26.71
C GLU A 144 9.67 18.58 25.97
N PRO A 145 8.53 18.21 26.58
CA PRO A 145 7.21 18.47 26.01
C PRO A 145 6.98 19.97 25.82
N THR A 146 6.20 20.28 24.81
CA THR A 146 5.85 21.64 24.42
C THR A 146 4.71 22.13 25.30
N LYS A 147 4.93 23.24 26.00
CA LYS A 147 3.92 23.85 26.85
C LYS A 147 3.08 24.85 26.04
N ILE A 148 1.76 24.78 26.19
CA ILE A 148 0.79 25.65 25.49
C ILE A 148 -0.18 26.27 26.50
N SER A 149 -0.67 27.49 26.28
CA SER A 149 -1.57 28.10 27.28
C SER A 149 -3.03 27.70 27.09
N ASN A 150 -3.43 27.38 25.85
CA ASN A 150 -4.80 27.04 25.47
C ASN A 150 -4.80 26.17 24.21
N ILE A 151 -5.94 25.55 23.91
CA ILE A 151 -6.07 24.62 22.77
C ILE A 151 -5.82 25.31 21.43
N ASN A 152 -6.15 26.60 21.30
CA ASN A 152 -5.98 27.30 20.03
C ASN A 152 -4.50 27.40 19.61
N GLU A 153 -3.57 27.33 20.55
CA GLU A 153 -2.13 27.29 20.25
C GLU A 153 -1.71 26.01 19.51
N LEU A 154 -2.46 24.91 19.61
CA LEU A 154 -2.18 23.68 18.84
C LEU A 154 -2.18 23.94 17.33
N LYS A 155 -2.97 24.92 16.87
CA LYS A 155 -3.07 25.29 15.44
C LYS A 155 -1.77 25.89 14.89
N GLN A 156 -0.87 26.36 15.75
CA GLN A 156 0.42 26.91 15.34
C GLN A 156 1.42 25.80 14.96
N TYR A 157 1.18 24.57 15.42
CA TYR A 157 2.03 23.42 15.16
C TYR A 157 1.35 22.46 14.19
N THR A 158 1.94 22.26 13.01
CA THR A 158 1.33 21.48 11.93
C THR A 158 0.93 20.08 12.37
N ILE A 159 1.84 19.35 13.03
CA ILE A 159 1.56 17.98 13.49
C ILE A 159 0.47 17.94 14.55
N PHE A 160 0.52 18.83 15.54
CA PHE A 160 -0.49 18.86 16.60
C PHE A 160 -1.87 19.22 16.07
N ALA A 161 -1.97 20.19 15.16
CA ALA A 161 -3.22 20.59 14.54
C ALA A 161 -3.89 19.41 13.79
N ILE A 162 -3.10 18.66 13.01
CA ILE A 162 -3.58 17.51 12.24
C ILE A 162 -4.07 16.40 13.17
N ILE A 163 -3.26 16.04 14.18
CA ILE A 163 -3.64 15.00 15.15
C ILE A 163 -4.88 15.41 15.94
N PHE A 164 -4.94 16.65 16.41
CA PHE A 164 -6.07 17.15 17.18
C PHE A 164 -7.38 17.14 16.38
N LYS A 165 -7.34 17.64 15.14
CA LYS A 165 -8.50 17.59 14.22
C LYS A 165 -9.00 16.15 14.04
N LYS A 166 -8.09 15.19 13.88
CA LYS A 166 -8.45 13.77 13.75
C LYS A 166 -9.06 13.20 15.03
N LEU A 167 -8.54 13.59 16.19
CA LEU A 167 -9.12 13.21 17.48
C LEU A 167 -10.53 13.76 17.63
N GLU A 168 -10.77 15.03 17.26
CA GLU A 168 -12.12 15.63 17.29
C GLU A 168 -13.11 14.83 16.43
N GLU A 169 -12.70 14.37 15.24
CA GLU A 169 -13.51 13.49 14.39
C GLU A 169 -13.87 12.18 15.11
N PHE A 170 -12.90 11.50 15.72
CA PHE A 170 -13.13 10.25 16.44
C PHE A 170 -13.98 10.40 17.69
N ILE A 171 -13.75 11.46 18.46
CA ILE A 171 -14.53 11.78 19.66
C ILE A 171 -15.99 12.07 19.27
N LYS A 172 -16.20 12.81 18.18
CA LYS A 172 -17.53 13.08 17.64
C LYS A 172 -18.23 11.81 17.18
N LEU A 173 -17.52 10.90 16.51
CA LEU A 173 -18.05 9.59 16.11
C LEU A 173 -18.44 8.72 17.31
N LYS A 174 -17.75 8.87 18.45
CA LYS A 174 -18.09 8.20 19.71
C LYS A 174 -19.19 8.93 20.51
N GLU A 175 -19.70 10.05 20.02
CA GLU A 175 -20.72 10.89 20.66
C GLU A 175 -20.35 11.34 22.09
N VAL A 176 -19.05 11.43 22.40
CA VAL A 176 -18.56 11.83 23.72
C VAL A 176 -18.44 13.34 23.78
N LYS A 177 -19.00 13.94 24.83
CA LYS A 177 -18.76 15.36 25.16
C LYS A 177 -17.53 15.46 26.05
N ILE A 178 -16.53 16.21 25.59
CA ILE A 178 -15.27 16.41 26.31
C ILE A 178 -15.07 17.91 26.53
N ASP A 179 -14.63 18.25 27.74
CA ASP A 179 -14.07 19.57 28.02
C ASP A 179 -12.57 19.51 27.78
N TYR A 180 -12.16 19.94 26.59
CA TYR A 180 -10.76 19.87 26.18
C TYR A 180 -9.84 20.77 27.01
N GLU A 181 -10.33 21.89 27.53
CA GLU A 181 -9.49 22.80 28.33
C GLU A 181 -9.17 22.17 29.69
N LYS A 182 -10.16 21.47 30.27
CA LYS A 182 -9.95 20.70 31.51
C LYS A 182 -9.00 19.52 31.31
N GLU A 183 -9.10 18.82 30.18
CA GLU A 183 -8.14 17.74 29.84
C GLU A 183 -6.74 18.32 29.54
N LEU A 184 -6.62 19.52 28.98
CA LEU A 184 -5.32 20.18 28.81
C LEU A 184 -4.70 20.56 30.15
N GLU A 185 -5.50 21.08 31.08
CA GLU A 185 -5.08 21.41 32.45
C GLU A 185 -4.61 20.16 33.22
N SER A 186 -5.34 19.04 33.12
CA SER A 186 -4.94 17.78 33.76
C SER A 186 -3.62 17.22 33.21
N ASN A 187 -3.23 17.62 31.99
CA ASN A 187 -1.95 17.31 31.38
C ASN A 187 -0.87 18.37 31.62
N HIS A 188 -1.06 19.24 32.61
CA HIS A 188 -0.12 20.32 32.96
C HIS A 188 0.24 21.21 31.75
N TYR A 189 -0.70 21.38 30.83
CA TYR A 189 -0.53 22.20 29.63
C TYR A 189 0.54 21.70 28.65
N TYR A 190 0.93 20.43 28.74
CA TYR A 190 1.85 19.80 27.79
C TYR A 190 1.08 19.25 26.59
N ALA A 191 1.34 19.80 25.40
CA ALA A 191 0.63 19.47 24.17
C ALA A 191 0.76 17.99 23.80
N GLU A 192 1.98 17.43 23.86
CA GLU A 192 2.23 16.03 23.53
C GLU A 192 1.47 15.10 24.48
N PHE A 193 1.50 15.36 25.79
CA PHE A 193 0.82 14.51 26.79
C PHE A 193 -0.69 14.61 26.68
N PHE A 194 -1.22 15.81 26.48
CA PHE A 194 -2.64 16.04 26.20
C PHE A 194 -3.11 15.24 24.97
N LEU A 195 -2.40 15.35 23.85
CA LEU A 195 -2.76 14.64 22.62
C LEU A 195 -2.59 13.12 22.78
N MET A 196 -1.54 12.66 23.48
CA MET A 196 -1.34 11.25 23.78
C MET A 196 -2.46 10.67 24.65
N GLU A 197 -2.96 11.41 25.64
CA GLU A 197 -4.07 10.95 26.49
C GLU A 197 -5.38 10.84 25.70
N LEU A 198 -5.69 11.83 24.87
CA LEU A 198 -6.85 11.75 23.99
C LEU A 198 -6.70 10.59 22.99
N TRP A 199 -5.50 10.37 22.48
CA TRP A 199 -5.20 9.26 21.59
C TRP A 199 -5.43 7.92 22.27
N GLU A 200 -4.83 7.70 23.44
CA GLU A 200 -5.00 6.46 24.23
C GLU A 200 -6.47 6.18 24.54
N LYS A 201 -7.25 7.19 24.94
CA LYS A 201 -8.67 7.03 25.30
C LYS A 201 -9.57 6.76 24.10
N TYR A 202 -9.36 7.49 22.99
CA TYR A 202 -10.35 7.59 21.93
C TYR A 202 -10.01 6.85 20.65
N THR A 203 -8.74 6.52 20.39
CA THR A 203 -8.33 5.84 19.14
C THR A 203 -8.15 4.31 19.14
N PRO A 204 -8.21 3.53 20.26
CA PRO A 204 -7.90 2.08 20.22
C PRO A 204 -8.71 1.25 19.20
N GLN A 205 -9.97 1.62 18.98
CA GLN A 205 -10.89 0.91 18.07
C GLN A 205 -10.70 1.31 16.60
N PHE A 206 -9.94 2.38 16.35
CA PHE A 206 -9.74 2.92 15.01
C PHE A 206 -8.40 2.42 14.46
N ASN A 207 -8.44 1.72 13.33
CA ASN A 207 -7.24 1.26 12.65
C ASN A 207 -6.61 2.41 11.85
N ILE A 208 -5.94 3.33 12.57
CA ILE A 208 -5.25 4.49 12.01
C ILE A 208 -3.75 4.42 12.30
N SER A 209 -2.94 4.71 11.28
CA SER A 209 -1.49 4.80 11.43
C SER A 209 -1.04 6.25 11.29
N VAL A 210 -0.13 6.67 12.17
CA VAL A 210 0.53 7.97 12.12
C VAL A 210 1.76 7.98 11.20
N ALA A 211 2.08 6.87 10.55
CA ALA A 211 3.33 6.68 9.81
C ALA A 211 3.47 7.60 8.58
N ASN A 212 2.37 8.03 7.96
CA ASN A 212 2.45 8.95 6.82
C ASN A 212 2.74 10.40 7.26
N LEU A 213 2.40 10.78 8.50
CA LEU A 213 2.69 12.11 9.05
C LEU A 213 4.18 12.35 9.25
N ASP A 214 5.00 11.29 9.26
CA ASP A 214 6.47 11.39 9.29
C ASP A 214 7.05 12.26 8.17
N ILE A 215 6.33 12.35 7.05
CA ILE A 215 6.72 13.15 5.89
C ILE A 215 6.61 14.65 6.20
N LEU A 216 5.67 15.02 7.08
CA LEU A 216 5.45 16.40 7.51
C LEU A 216 6.30 16.78 8.74
N ALA A 217 6.89 15.80 9.43
CA ALA A 217 7.67 16.03 10.64
C ALA A 217 9.03 16.67 10.33
N SER A 218 9.16 17.94 10.72
CA SER A 218 10.32 18.80 10.50
C SER A 218 11.39 18.67 11.57
N SER A 219 11.00 18.32 12.80
CA SER A 219 11.90 18.22 13.96
C SER A 219 12.00 16.81 14.53
N GLU A 220 13.09 16.54 15.25
CA GLU A 220 13.26 15.28 15.99
C GLU A 220 12.17 15.11 17.07
N LYS A 221 11.77 16.21 17.71
CA LYS A 221 10.67 16.24 18.68
C LYS A 221 9.36 15.75 18.05
N GLU A 222 8.97 16.28 16.89
CA GLU A 222 7.75 15.86 16.18
C GLU A 222 7.80 14.38 15.80
N ARG A 223 8.97 13.90 15.33
CA ARG A 223 9.15 12.48 14.98
C ARG A 223 9.02 11.59 16.21
N GLU A 224 9.61 11.97 17.34
CA GLU A 224 9.45 11.22 18.59
C GLU A 224 8.00 11.25 19.06
N PHE A 225 7.30 12.38 18.96
CA PHE A 225 5.88 12.47 19.34
C PHE A 225 5.00 11.54 18.48
N LEU A 226 5.16 11.57 17.16
CA LEU A 226 4.45 10.66 16.25
C LEU A 226 4.78 9.20 16.56
N GLY A 227 6.05 8.90 16.84
CA GLY A 227 6.44 7.56 17.28
C GLY A 227 5.73 7.14 18.56
N ALA A 228 5.60 8.04 19.53
CA ALA A 228 4.95 7.76 20.80
C ALA A 228 3.47 7.46 20.64
N LEU A 229 2.76 8.16 19.75
CA LEU A 229 1.36 7.86 19.40
C LEU A 229 1.18 6.46 18.81
N ASP A 230 2.13 6.02 17.97
CA ASP A 230 2.16 4.64 17.44
C ASP A 230 2.38 3.64 18.58
N LEU A 231 3.26 3.95 19.54
CA LEU A 231 3.61 3.05 20.64
C LEU A 231 2.50 2.83 21.66
N ILE A 232 1.60 3.79 21.87
CA ILE A 232 0.51 3.68 22.86
C ILE A 232 -0.30 2.39 22.67
N HIS A 233 -0.56 2.00 21.42
CA HIS A 233 -1.39 0.84 21.08
C HIS A 233 -0.57 -0.39 20.67
N LEU A 234 0.76 -0.33 20.77
CA LEU A 234 1.63 -1.42 20.34
C LEU A 234 2.15 -2.23 21.52
N ASN A 235 2.05 -3.56 21.39
CA ASN A 235 2.66 -4.50 22.33
C ASN A 235 4.20 -4.55 22.26
N CYS A 236 4.82 -3.81 21.35
CA CYS A 236 6.28 -3.77 21.20
C CYS A 236 6.82 -2.35 21.13
N VAL A 237 7.84 -2.08 21.95
CA VAL A 237 8.51 -0.77 21.99
C VAL A 237 9.56 -0.69 20.88
N LYS A 238 9.30 0.18 19.90
CA LYS A 238 10.26 0.59 18.86
C LYS A 238 11.17 1.71 19.40
N ARG A 239 12.32 1.92 18.77
CA ARG A 239 13.25 3.00 19.12
C ARG A 239 12.60 4.37 18.99
N LYS A 240 11.96 4.62 17.84
CA LYS A 240 11.30 5.87 17.53
C LYS A 240 10.09 6.04 18.43
N GLY A 241 10.02 7.16 19.14
CA GLY A 241 8.95 7.51 20.07
C GLY A 241 9.10 6.94 21.47
N ALA A 242 10.10 6.09 21.71
CA ALA A 242 10.31 5.49 23.03
C ALA A 242 10.50 6.55 24.12
N VAL A 243 11.10 7.69 23.78
CA VAL A 243 11.42 8.75 24.74
C VAL A 243 10.15 9.43 25.23
N PHE A 244 9.32 9.94 24.32
CA PHE A 244 8.06 10.56 24.71
C PHE A 244 7.08 9.56 25.31
N TYR A 245 7.06 8.32 24.83
CA TYR A 245 6.28 7.26 25.43
C TYR A 245 6.68 7.01 26.89
N TYR A 246 7.99 6.88 27.16
CA TYR A 246 8.49 6.71 28.52
C TYR A 246 8.20 7.93 29.41
N LYS A 247 8.44 9.16 28.91
CA LYS A 247 8.11 10.39 29.64
C LYS A 247 6.62 10.51 29.95
N TYR A 248 5.76 10.06 29.04
CA TYR A 248 4.31 10.04 29.25
C TYR A 248 3.91 9.03 30.34
N LEU A 249 4.48 7.83 30.32
CA LEU A 249 4.25 6.84 31.39
C LEU A 249 4.77 7.32 32.76
N GLU A 250 5.92 8.00 32.77
CA GLU A 250 6.47 8.65 33.97
C GLU A 250 5.52 9.71 34.52
N PHE A 251 5.05 10.59 33.63
CA PHE A 251 4.09 11.64 33.95
C PHE A 251 2.76 11.10 34.52
N LYS A 252 2.29 9.96 34.03
CA LYS A 252 1.09 9.27 34.53
C LYS A 252 1.33 8.36 35.74
N ASP A 253 2.56 8.30 36.27
CA ASP A 253 3.00 7.40 37.36
C ASP A 253 2.76 5.89 37.05
N ARG A 254 2.73 5.53 35.76
CA ARG A 254 2.45 4.17 35.27
C ARG A 254 3.70 3.30 35.12
N ILE A 255 4.90 3.85 35.25
CA ILE A 255 6.15 3.06 35.22
C ILE A 255 6.13 1.95 36.28
N LYS A 256 5.50 2.20 37.43
CA LYS A 256 5.35 1.23 38.52
C LYS A 256 4.61 -0.05 38.12
N GLU A 257 3.71 0.03 37.15
CA GLU A 257 2.97 -1.12 36.61
C GLU A 257 3.94 -2.12 35.97
N TYR A 258 4.96 -1.62 35.25
CA TYR A 258 5.98 -2.42 34.59
C TYR A 258 7.10 -2.91 35.54
N LEU A 259 7.30 -2.25 36.68
CA LEU A 259 8.33 -2.62 37.67
C LEU A 259 7.89 -3.71 38.64
N LYS A 260 6.57 -3.92 38.82
CA LYS A 260 6.05 -4.85 39.82
C LYS A 260 6.22 -6.34 39.50
N GLY A 261 6.76 -6.70 38.33
CA GLY A 261 6.98 -8.10 37.95
C GLY A 261 5.70 -8.93 37.81
N VAL A 262 4.53 -8.33 38.00
CA VAL A 262 3.25 -8.88 37.61
C VAL A 262 3.14 -8.57 36.13
N VAL A 263 3.48 -9.56 35.29
CA VAL A 263 3.02 -9.59 33.91
C VAL A 263 1.51 -9.81 33.98
N ASP A 264 0.77 -8.77 34.30
CA ASP A 264 -0.64 -8.73 33.92
C ASP A 264 -0.62 -8.69 32.40
N GLU A 265 -1.18 -9.72 31.79
CA GLU A 265 -1.51 -9.70 30.37
C GLU A 265 -2.36 -8.45 30.15
N ASN A 266 -1.73 -7.41 29.60
CA ASN A 266 -2.29 -6.20 29.02
C ASN A 266 -3.68 -5.78 29.56
N PRO A 267 -3.83 -4.67 30.31
CA PRO A 267 -5.14 -4.18 30.73
C PRO A 267 -6.06 -3.78 29.56
N ILE A 268 -5.55 -3.81 28.32
CA ILE A 268 -6.33 -3.70 27.09
C ILE A 268 -6.58 -5.11 26.57
N ASN A 269 -7.78 -5.60 26.89
CA ASN A 269 -8.37 -6.87 26.49
C ASN A 269 -8.47 -6.98 24.95
N GLU A 270 -7.36 -7.25 24.27
CA GLU A 270 -7.38 -7.82 22.92
C GLU A 270 -7.39 -9.33 23.07
N ALA A 271 -8.59 -9.93 22.92
CA ALA A 271 -8.71 -11.37 22.73
C ALA A 271 -7.71 -11.81 21.65
N GLY A 272 -6.77 -12.67 22.05
CA GLY A 272 -5.69 -13.30 21.29
C GLY A 272 -5.46 -12.78 19.87
N PHE A 273 -4.29 -12.17 19.64
CA PHE A 273 -3.77 -11.89 18.30
C PHE A 273 -3.97 -13.10 17.38
N ASP A 274 -4.86 -12.95 16.39
CA ASP A 274 -5.19 -14.02 15.47
C ASP A 274 -4.04 -14.24 14.49
N GLU A 275 -3.14 -15.17 14.84
CA GLU A 275 -2.05 -15.59 13.97
C GLU A 275 -2.55 -16.12 12.61
N ALA A 276 -3.82 -16.51 12.48
CA ALA A 276 -4.39 -16.93 11.20
C ALA A 276 -4.53 -15.74 10.24
N TYR A 277 -4.91 -14.55 10.72
CA TYR A 277 -5.00 -13.33 9.89
C TYR A 277 -3.67 -12.94 9.25
N ALA A 278 -2.56 -13.11 9.99
CA ALA A 278 -1.22 -12.87 9.48
C ALA A 278 -0.77 -13.92 8.43
N LYS A 279 -1.30 -15.15 8.52
CA LYS A 279 -1.00 -16.24 7.58
C LYS A 279 -1.84 -16.16 6.30
N GLU A 280 -3.07 -15.62 6.36
CA GLU A 280 -3.93 -15.43 5.18
C GLU A 280 -3.41 -14.32 4.24
N ASN A 281 -2.75 -13.29 4.79
CA ASN A 281 -2.20 -12.17 4.01
C ASN A 281 -0.70 -12.28 3.72
N ASP A 282 -0.09 -13.44 3.98
CA ASP A 282 1.31 -13.70 3.61
C ASP A 282 1.40 -13.85 2.09
N SER A 283 1.75 -12.76 1.42
CA SER A 283 1.88 -12.66 -0.04
C SER A 283 2.88 -13.66 -0.63
N ALA A 284 3.74 -14.26 0.21
CA ALA A 284 4.64 -15.33 -0.18
C ALA A 284 3.93 -16.69 -0.39
N LYS A 285 2.72 -16.87 0.15
CA LYS A 285 1.93 -18.12 0.09
C LYS A 285 0.65 -18.01 -0.70
N THR A 286 0.24 -16.81 -1.10
CA THR A 286 -0.94 -16.61 -1.94
C THR A 286 -0.69 -17.21 -3.32
N ILE A 287 -1.39 -18.31 -3.63
CA ILE A 287 -1.36 -18.92 -4.96
C ILE A 287 -2.15 -17.99 -5.89
N TYR A 288 -1.43 -17.18 -6.66
CA TYR A 288 -2.02 -16.44 -7.77
C TYR A 288 -2.42 -17.45 -8.85
N LYS A 289 -3.73 -17.69 -9.00
CA LYS A 289 -4.24 -18.35 -10.20
C LYS A 289 -4.06 -17.36 -11.36
N GLY A 290 -3.10 -17.65 -12.22
CA GLY A 290 -2.97 -17.00 -13.53
C GLY A 290 -4.16 -17.32 -14.42
#